data_AF-A0AAW0GPA0-F1
#
_entry.id   AF-A0AAW0GPA0-F1
#
_cell.length_a   1.000
_cell.length_b   1.000
_cell.length_c   1.000
_cell.angle_alpha   90.00
_cell.angle_beta   90.00
_cell.angle_gamma   90.00
#
_symmetry.space_group_name_H-M   'P 1'
#
loop_
_entity.id
_entity.type
_entity.pdbx_description
1 polymer ?
#
loop_
_entity_poly.entity_id
_entity_poly.type
_entity_poly.pdbx_seq_one_letter_code
_entity_poly.pdbx_strand_id
1 'polypeptide(L)'
;MVELMAIRERVANSLSPYFDQPVNDRTFAVLQEADVEFRNWYATWDAAFSQKYEDAAFYRQSLQLQHLHAEHYHNATALRGIDGPEDVQNMPAAQRELAIKSINIGRQILEITTGSPSYREGMKYAVHYTHATATFSASFLLRLCRLFPEQCDMNEIRVLVERLADLLLQVPGRRYALTLQLMLKRFKKRKASSVSRSPKATRDSSHHQVIYSSESQMSQGMSQQPISPVYDTHFPGHQDPSASRHAHHPPQQHGQPHAGPPAHGQPYNQYQANVDHIWRGFETTSNEQLPVWLSDQTLGGNSFSQNGIDAFLLPTDFLPPSTQIW
;
A
#
# COMPACT_ATOMS: atom_id res chain seq x y z
N MET A 1 24.47 -9.67 -1.49
CA MET A 1 23.61 -8.70 -0.76
C MET A 1 24.28 -7.35 -0.56
N VAL A 2 25.49 -7.28 0.02
CA VAL A 2 26.19 -6.00 0.27
C VAL A 2 26.43 -5.20 -1.01
N GLU A 3 26.91 -5.85 -2.07
CA GLU A 3 27.12 -5.19 -3.38
C GLU A 3 25.85 -4.55 -3.94
N LEU A 4 24.71 -5.26 -3.90
CA LEU A 4 23.44 -4.70 -4.34
C LEU A 4 23.03 -3.49 -3.49
N MET A 5 23.26 -3.54 -2.17
CA MET A 5 22.96 -2.38 -1.31
C MET A 5 23.82 -1.18 -1.68
N ALA A 6 25.10 -1.38 -1.99
CA ALA A 6 25.99 -0.32 -2.44
C ALA A 6 25.55 0.29 -3.79
N ILE A 7 25.05 -0.54 -4.72
CA ILE A 7 24.47 -0.04 -5.99
C ILE A 7 23.23 0.80 -5.67
N ARG A 8 22.28 0.26 -4.89
CA ARG A 8 21.04 0.97 -4.53
C ARG A 8 21.29 2.30 -3.82
N GLU A 9 22.25 2.33 -2.89
CA GLU A 9 22.64 3.55 -2.18
C GLU A 9 23.22 4.60 -3.14
N ARG A 10 24.09 4.19 -4.07
CA ARG A 10 24.66 5.10 -5.08
C ARG A 10 23.58 5.69 -5.98
N VAL A 11 22.62 4.87 -6.41
CA VAL A 11 21.49 5.32 -7.22
C VAL A 11 20.61 6.28 -6.42
N ALA A 12 20.29 5.96 -5.17
CA ALA A 12 19.54 6.85 -4.28
C ALA A 12 20.23 8.19 -4.07
N ASN A 13 21.55 8.20 -3.82
CA ASN A 13 22.34 9.42 -3.67
C ASN A 13 22.39 10.24 -4.96
N SER A 14 22.37 9.58 -6.12
CA SER A 14 22.35 10.25 -7.43
C SER A 14 20.99 10.88 -7.74
N LEU A 15 19.90 10.31 -7.23
CA LEU A 15 18.53 10.77 -7.44
C LEU A 15 18.07 11.79 -6.38
N SER A 16 18.59 11.69 -5.15
CA SER A 16 18.17 12.51 -3.99
C SER A 16 18.15 14.02 -4.26
N PRO A 17 19.15 14.63 -4.94
CA PRO A 17 19.13 16.07 -5.22
C PRO A 17 17.97 16.54 -6.12
N TYR A 18 17.25 15.61 -6.76
CA TYR A 18 16.22 15.89 -7.76
C TYR A 18 14.81 15.54 -7.29
N PHE A 19 14.62 15.06 -6.06
CA PHE A 19 13.29 14.63 -5.60
C PHE A 19 12.26 15.75 -5.58
N ASP A 20 12.67 16.99 -5.30
CA ASP A 20 11.79 18.17 -5.33
C ASP A 20 11.60 18.76 -6.73
N GLN A 21 12.29 18.21 -7.74
CA GLN A 21 12.20 18.67 -9.13
C GLN A 21 11.36 17.70 -9.98
N PRO A 22 10.73 18.20 -11.07
CA PRO A 22 10.11 17.35 -12.07
C PRO A 22 11.09 16.31 -12.62
N VAL A 23 10.57 15.13 -12.94
CA VAL A 23 11.34 14.05 -13.58
C VAL A 23 11.81 14.54 -14.95
N ASN A 24 13.09 14.33 -15.26
CA ASN A 24 13.74 14.81 -16.48
C ASN A 24 14.68 13.74 -17.07
N ASP A 25 15.27 14.04 -18.23
CA ASP A 25 16.16 13.11 -18.95
C ASP A 25 17.34 12.61 -18.11
N ARG A 26 17.86 13.44 -17.21
CA ARG A 26 18.93 13.04 -16.28
C ARG A 26 18.45 11.98 -15.29
N THR A 27 17.21 12.10 -14.80
CA THR A 27 16.60 11.08 -13.94
C THR A 27 16.55 9.74 -14.67
N PHE A 28 16.12 9.74 -15.93
CA PHE A 28 16.06 8.52 -16.75
C PHE A 28 17.44 7.94 -17.07
N ALA A 29 18.44 8.79 -17.34
CA ALA A 29 19.82 8.34 -17.58
C ALA A 29 20.39 7.60 -16.36
N VAL A 30 20.22 8.15 -15.15
CA VAL A 30 20.65 7.50 -13.91
C VAL A 30 19.94 6.16 -13.71
N LEU A 31 18.64 6.06 -14.00
CA LEU A 31 17.90 4.82 -13.90
C LEU A 31 18.33 3.77 -14.94
N GLN A 32 18.66 4.21 -16.15
CA GLN A 32 19.14 3.31 -17.20
C GLN A 32 20.51 2.72 -16.84
N GLU A 33 21.41 3.53 -16.30
CA GLU A 33 22.70 3.06 -15.77
C GLU A 33 22.50 2.08 -14.61
N ALA A 34 21.62 2.43 -13.66
CA ALA A 34 21.26 1.56 -12.55
C ALA A 34 20.71 0.20 -13.00
N ASP A 35 19.84 0.18 -14.01
CA ASP A 35 19.27 -1.05 -14.59
C ASP A 35 20.37 -1.96 -15.16
N VAL A 36 21.37 -1.40 -15.84
CA VAL A 36 22.53 -2.17 -16.32
C VAL A 36 23.31 -2.76 -15.14
N GLU A 37 23.56 -1.98 -14.10
CA GLU A 37 24.27 -2.45 -12.90
C GLU A 37 23.50 -3.57 -12.18
N PHE A 38 22.18 -3.43 -12.00
CA PHE A 38 21.35 -4.45 -11.36
C PHE A 38 21.33 -5.74 -12.17
N ARG A 39 21.22 -5.65 -13.50
CA ARG A 39 21.26 -6.81 -14.40
C ARG A 39 22.61 -7.51 -14.37
N ASN A 40 23.71 -6.76 -14.39
CA ASN A 40 25.06 -7.32 -14.30
C ASN A 40 25.30 -8.01 -12.96
N TRP A 41 24.86 -7.38 -11.86
CA TRP A 41 24.90 -7.98 -10.53
C TRP A 41 24.11 -9.29 -10.49
N TYR A 42 22.87 -9.28 -10.98
CA TYR A 42 22.03 -10.47 -11.02
C TYR A 42 22.66 -11.59 -11.85
N ALA A 43 23.11 -11.30 -13.08
CA ALA A 43 23.71 -12.29 -13.97
C ALA A 43 24.97 -12.94 -13.36
N THR A 44 25.82 -12.14 -12.71
CA THR A 44 27.04 -12.63 -12.06
C THR A 44 26.72 -13.61 -10.94
N TRP A 45 25.79 -13.23 -10.07
CA TRP A 45 25.43 -14.05 -8.91
C TRP A 45 24.55 -15.25 -9.30
N ASP A 46 23.68 -15.12 -10.30
CA ASP A 46 22.86 -16.24 -10.76
C ASP A 46 23.74 -17.32 -11.40
N ALA A 47 24.75 -16.92 -12.20
CA ALA A 47 25.73 -17.84 -12.76
C ALA A 47 26.56 -18.57 -11.69
N ALA A 48 26.84 -17.92 -10.55
CA ALA A 48 27.52 -18.57 -9.43
C ALA A 48 26.58 -19.53 -8.68
N PHE A 49 25.33 -19.14 -8.46
CA PHE A 49 24.36 -19.97 -7.73
C PHE A 49 23.84 -21.15 -8.56
N SER A 50 23.77 -21.02 -9.89
CA SER A 50 23.32 -22.09 -10.79
C SER A 50 24.22 -23.33 -10.75
N GLN A 51 25.49 -23.17 -10.36
CA GLN A 51 26.42 -24.28 -10.17
C GLN A 51 26.03 -25.23 -9.03
N LYS A 52 25.22 -24.74 -8.07
CA LYS A 52 24.86 -25.46 -6.85
C LYS A 52 23.35 -25.65 -6.65
N TYR A 53 22.54 -24.78 -7.25
CA TYR A 53 21.11 -24.72 -7.00
C TYR A 53 20.31 -24.68 -8.30
N GLU A 54 19.23 -25.46 -8.35
CA GLU A 54 18.22 -25.40 -9.42
C GLU A 54 17.55 -24.02 -9.47
N ASP A 55 16.98 -23.66 -10.63
CA ASP A 55 16.34 -22.36 -10.86
C ASP A 55 15.24 -22.05 -9.81
N ALA A 56 14.44 -23.05 -9.45
CA ALA A 56 13.34 -22.91 -8.49
C ALA A 56 13.78 -22.98 -7.02
N ALA A 57 15.09 -23.05 -6.74
CA ALA A 57 15.59 -23.05 -5.37
C ALA A 57 15.35 -21.68 -4.71
N PHE A 58 15.06 -21.71 -3.40
CA PHE A 58 14.82 -20.52 -2.58
C PHE A 58 15.88 -19.42 -2.80
N TYR A 59 17.15 -19.80 -2.86
CA TYR A 59 18.26 -18.85 -2.98
C TYR A 59 18.30 -18.11 -4.33
N ARG A 60 18.03 -18.80 -5.44
CA ARG A 60 18.04 -18.18 -6.77
C ARG A 60 16.82 -17.30 -6.99
N GLN A 61 15.66 -17.72 -6.49
CA GLN A 61 14.46 -16.88 -6.44
C GLN A 61 14.62 -15.65 -5.53
N SER A 62 15.29 -15.82 -4.38
CA SER A 62 15.64 -14.68 -3.51
C SER A 62 16.57 -13.68 -4.19
N LEU A 63 17.52 -14.17 -4.99
CA LEU A 63 18.42 -13.33 -5.78
C LEU A 63 17.65 -12.55 -6.86
N GLN A 64 16.77 -13.24 -7.58
CA GLN A 64 15.91 -12.63 -8.60
C GLN A 64 14.98 -11.57 -7.99
N LEU A 65 14.34 -11.86 -6.86
CA LEU A 65 13.48 -10.90 -6.19
C LEU A 65 14.23 -9.67 -5.69
N GLN A 66 15.46 -9.83 -5.19
CA GLN A 66 16.29 -8.69 -4.80
C GLN A 66 16.60 -7.75 -5.98
N HIS A 67 16.94 -8.33 -7.14
CA HIS A 67 17.13 -7.57 -8.38
C HIS A 67 15.83 -6.85 -8.77
N LEU A 68 14.72 -7.58 -8.91
CA LEU A 68 13.44 -7.01 -9.32
C LEU A 68 12.96 -5.91 -8.36
N HIS A 69 13.10 -6.11 -7.04
CA HIS A 69 12.75 -5.09 -6.05
C HIS A 69 13.63 -3.85 -6.14
N ALA A 70 14.93 -4.00 -6.39
CA ALA A 70 15.83 -2.86 -6.57
C ALA A 70 15.37 -2.03 -7.77
N GLU A 71 15.08 -2.68 -8.89
CA GLU A 71 14.61 -1.98 -10.09
C GLU A 71 13.24 -1.33 -9.86
N HIS A 72 12.29 -2.08 -9.31
CA HIS A 72 10.92 -1.61 -9.04
C HIS A 72 10.88 -0.38 -8.13
N TYR A 73 11.71 -0.38 -7.07
CA TYR A 73 11.81 0.73 -6.14
C TYR A 73 12.34 2.01 -6.83
N HIS A 74 13.38 1.89 -7.65
CA HIS A 74 13.96 3.06 -8.31
C HIS A 74 13.06 3.56 -9.45
N ASN A 75 12.39 2.67 -10.18
CA ASN A 75 11.39 3.09 -11.17
C ASN A 75 10.26 3.90 -10.52
N ALA A 76 9.82 3.53 -9.31
CA ALA A 76 8.83 4.30 -8.57
C ALA A 76 9.27 5.75 -8.30
N THR A 77 10.56 6.01 -8.12
CA THR A 77 11.06 7.38 -7.92
C THR A 77 10.88 8.25 -9.17
N ALA A 78 11.00 7.69 -10.38
CA ALA A 78 10.77 8.41 -11.63
C ALA A 78 9.30 8.38 -12.10
N LEU A 79 8.44 7.69 -11.37
CA LEU A 79 6.98 7.72 -11.57
C LEU A 79 6.30 8.63 -10.53
N ARG A 80 7.08 9.39 -9.74
CA ARG A 80 6.56 10.41 -8.83
C ARG A 80 5.85 11.53 -9.61
N GLY A 81 4.82 12.11 -8.99
CA GLY A 81 4.04 13.20 -9.59
C GLY A 81 3.01 12.75 -10.63
N ILE A 82 2.75 11.44 -10.73
CA ILE A 82 1.68 10.89 -11.57
C ILE A 82 0.55 10.41 -10.66
N ASP A 83 -0.53 11.18 -10.60
CA ASP A 83 -1.64 10.95 -9.68
C ASP A 83 -2.95 10.66 -10.44
N GLY A 84 -3.12 11.27 -11.61
CA GLY A 84 -4.35 11.20 -12.39
C GLY A 84 -4.20 10.69 -13.82
N PRO A 85 -5.33 10.36 -14.47
CA PRO A 85 -5.38 10.14 -15.91
C PRO A 85 -4.87 11.33 -16.73
N GLU A 86 -5.03 12.56 -16.24
CA GLU A 86 -4.51 13.78 -16.89
C GLU A 86 -2.98 13.78 -16.94
N ASP A 87 -2.32 13.42 -15.84
CA ASP A 87 -0.86 13.27 -15.80
C ASP A 87 -0.39 12.16 -16.75
N VAL A 88 -1.14 11.05 -16.80
CA VAL A 88 -0.87 9.95 -17.73
C VAL A 88 -1.00 10.38 -19.19
N GLN A 89 -1.93 11.30 -19.53
CA GLN A 89 -2.07 11.82 -20.89
C GLN A 89 -0.90 12.73 -21.29
N ASN A 90 -0.43 13.54 -20.35
CA ASN A 90 0.68 14.48 -20.58
C ASN A 90 2.07 13.87 -20.36
N MET A 91 2.13 12.60 -19.95
CA MET A 91 3.35 11.87 -19.62
C MET A 91 4.29 11.69 -20.83
N PRO A 92 5.60 11.99 -20.69
CA PRO A 92 6.62 11.68 -21.69
C PRO A 92 6.69 10.18 -22.03
N ALA A 93 7.02 9.84 -23.28
CA ALA A 93 7.09 8.46 -23.74
C ALA A 93 8.01 7.57 -22.88
N ALA A 94 9.20 8.06 -22.53
CA ALA A 94 10.15 7.34 -21.68
C ALA A 94 9.57 7.00 -20.30
N GLN A 95 8.79 7.91 -19.70
CA GLN A 95 8.13 7.69 -18.42
C GLN A 95 6.98 6.67 -18.54
N ARG A 96 6.27 6.66 -19.67
CA ARG A 96 5.23 5.67 -19.97
C ARG A 96 5.82 4.27 -20.12
N GLU A 97 6.91 4.14 -20.87
CA GLU A 97 7.63 2.87 -21.01
C GLU A 97 8.12 2.35 -19.66
N LEU A 98 8.63 3.24 -18.80
CA LEU A 98 9.02 2.91 -17.44
C LEU A 98 7.85 2.42 -16.58
N ALA A 99 6.66 3.03 -16.72
CA ALA A 99 5.45 2.58 -16.03
C ALA A 99 5.03 1.18 -16.47
N ILE A 100 5.03 0.90 -17.77
CA ILE A 100 4.71 -0.43 -18.33
C ILE A 100 5.73 -1.47 -17.85
N LYS A 101 7.02 -1.15 -17.88
CA LYS A 101 8.09 -2.01 -17.34
C LYS A 101 7.84 -2.32 -15.86
N SER A 102 7.46 -1.31 -15.08
CA SER A 102 7.19 -1.44 -13.65
C SER A 102 5.97 -2.33 -13.35
N ILE A 103 4.93 -2.29 -14.20
CA ILE A 103 3.79 -3.23 -14.11
C ILE A 103 4.27 -4.66 -14.28
N ASN A 104 5.08 -4.94 -15.30
CA ASN A 104 5.59 -6.28 -15.58
C ASN A 104 6.50 -6.80 -14.45
N ILE A 105 7.36 -5.94 -13.91
CA ILE A 105 8.22 -6.28 -12.77
C ILE A 105 7.38 -6.57 -11.52
N GLY A 106 6.39 -5.72 -11.22
CA GLY A 106 5.49 -5.91 -10.09
C GLY A 106 4.75 -7.26 -10.17
N ARG A 107 4.27 -7.63 -11.36
CA ARG A 107 3.66 -8.95 -11.60
C ARG A 107 4.62 -10.09 -11.30
N GLN A 108 5.82 -10.07 -11.90
CA GLN A 108 6.84 -11.09 -11.70
C GLN A 108 7.22 -11.26 -10.22
N ILE A 109 7.35 -10.15 -9.48
CA ILE A 109 7.61 -10.18 -8.03
C ILE A 109 6.51 -10.98 -7.29
N LEU A 110 5.23 -10.69 -7.58
CA LEU A 110 4.12 -11.39 -6.93
C LEU A 110 4.01 -12.84 -7.35
N GLU A 111 4.26 -13.14 -8.64
CA GLU A 111 4.27 -14.50 -9.17
C GLU A 111 5.35 -15.36 -8.53
N ILE A 112 6.58 -14.85 -8.37
CA ILE A 112 7.65 -15.59 -7.68
C ILE A 112 7.28 -15.77 -6.20
N THR A 113 6.85 -14.70 -5.55
CA THR A 113 6.56 -14.70 -4.10
C THR A 113 5.41 -15.65 -3.74
N THR A 114 4.37 -15.73 -4.57
CA THR A 114 3.15 -16.50 -4.29
C THR A 114 3.03 -17.80 -5.09
N GLY A 115 3.80 -17.97 -6.16
CA GLY A 115 3.77 -19.13 -7.04
C GLY A 115 4.81 -20.19 -6.70
N SER A 116 5.95 -19.80 -6.12
CA SER A 116 7.00 -20.75 -5.78
C SER A 116 6.78 -21.42 -4.41
N PRO A 117 6.66 -22.76 -4.33
CA PRO A 117 6.54 -23.46 -3.06
C PRO A 117 7.74 -23.24 -2.13
N SER A 118 8.96 -23.27 -2.68
CA SER A 118 10.20 -23.09 -1.93
C SER A 118 10.32 -21.68 -1.36
N TYR A 119 9.94 -20.67 -2.14
CA TYR A 119 9.95 -19.28 -1.68
C TYR A 119 8.90 -19.00 -0.61
N ARG A 120 7.67 -19.49 -0.82
CA ARG A 120 6.59 -19.36 0.16
C ARG A 120 6.94 -19.98 1.51
N GLU A 121 7.61 -21.12 1.52
CA GLU A 121 8.07 -21.75 2.76
C GLU A 121 9.14 -20.88 3.44
N GLY A 122 10.08 -20.34 2.67
CA GLY A 122 11.11 -19.43 3.17
C GLY A 122 10.56 -18.13 3.77
N MET A 123 9.39 -17.65 3.34
CA MET A 123 8.77 -16.42 3.85
C MET A 123 8.45 -16.47 5.36
N LYS A 124 8.34 -17.66 5.96
CA LYS A 124 8.17 -17.86 7.41
C LYS A 124 9.37 -17.34 8.22
N TYR A 125 10.56 -17.41 7.63
CA TYR A 125 11.83 -17.04 8.25
C TYR A 125 12.38 -15.72 7.69
N ALA A 126 11.64 -15.09 6.79
CA ALA A 126 12.05 -13.85 6.18
C ALA A 126 12.01 -12.70 7.19
N VAL A 127 12.98 -11.80 7.06
CA VAL A 127 13.03 -10.56 7.83
C VAL A 127 11.90 -9.61 7.41
N HIS A 128 11.54 -8.68 8.29
CA HIS A 128 10.49 -7.67 8.05
C HIS A 128 10.64 -6.95 6.70
N TYR A 129 11.88 -6.66 6.29
CA TYR A 129 12.16 -5.97 5.04
C TYR A 129 11.61 -6.73 3.82
N THR A 130 11.68 -8.05 3.80
CA THR A 130 11.15 -8.87 2.69
C THR A 130 9.63 -8.79 2.60
N HIS A 131 8.94 -8.78 3.74
CA HIS A 131 7.48 -8.60 3.76
C HIS A 131 7.10 -7.19 3.31
N ALA A 132 7.88 -6.18 3.73
CA ALA A 132 7.70 -4.78 3.34
C ALA A 132 7.86 -4.58 1.82
N THR A 133 8.91 -5.13 1.20
CA THR A 133 9.15 -4.99 -0.25
C THR A 133 8.09 -5.70 -1.09
N ALA A 134 7.63 -6.89 -0.66
CA ALA A 134 6.52 -7.59 -1.33
C ALA A 134 5.22 -6.77 -1.26
N THR A 135 4.94 -6.19 -0.09
CA THR A 135 3.76 -5.34 0.13
C THR A 135 3.82 -4.08 -0.70
N PHE A 136 4.96 -3.40 -0.70
CA PHE A 136 5.20 -2.25 -1.57
C PHE A 136 4.93 -2.60 -3.03
N SER A 137 5.46 -3.73 -3.51
CA SER A 137 5.30 -4.12 -4.92
C SER A 137 3.84 -4.37 -5.29
N ALA A 138 3.08 -5.06 -4.44
CA ALA A 138 1.63 -5.22 -4.63
C ALA A 138 0.88 -3.88 -4.58
N SER A 139 1.19 -3.05 -3.59
CA SER A 139 0.62 -1.72 -3.39
C SER A 139 0.86 -0.81 -4.60
N PHE A 140 2.08 -0.80 -5.11
CA PHE A 140 2.48 0.02 -6.24
C PHE A 140 1.87 -0.50 -7.55
N LEU A 141 1.89 -1.83 -7.76
CA LEU A 141 1.27 -2.48 -8.91
C LEU A 141 -0.23 -2.17 -9.03
N LEU A 142 -0.99 -2.26 -7.93
CA LEU A 142 -2.41 -1.91 -7.94
C LEU A 142 -2.67 -0.46 -8.40
N ARG A 143 -1.79 0.46 -8.01
CA ARG A 143 -1.91 1.88 -8.38
C ARG A 143 -1.50 2.11 -9.84
N LEU A 144 -0.42 1.48 -10.31
CA LEU A 144 -0.03 1.54 -11.71
C LEU A 144 -1.12 0.97 -12.63
N CYS A 145 -1.66 -0.19 -12.28
CA CYS A 145 -2.73 -0.82 -13.06
C CYS A 145 -4.01 0.01 -13.12
N ARG A 146 -4.28 0.84 -12.11
CA ARG A 146 -5.36 1.82 -12.17
C ARG A 146 -5.09 2.94 -13.18
N LEU A 147 -3.85 3.41 -13.26
CA LEU A 147 -3.44 4.48 -14.17
C LEU A 147 -3.29 3.98 -15.61
N PHE A 148 -2.94 2.70 -15.78
CA PHE A 148 -2.71 2.04 -17.06
C PHE A 148 -3.57 0.77 -17.20
N PRO A 149 -4.91 0.89 -17.20
CA PRO A 149 -5.81 -0.26 -17.19
C PRO A 149 -5.73 -1.10 -18.48
N GLU A 150 -5.25 -0.52 -19.57
CA GLU A 150 -5.05 -1.22 -20.85
C GLU A 150 -3.79 -2.09 -20.86
N GLN A 151 -2.90 -1.92 -19.88
CA GLN A 151 -1.59 -2.58 -19.82
C GLN A 151 -1.58 -3.79 -18.87
N CYS A 152 -2.69 -4.09 -18.19
CA CYS A 152 -2.78 -5.24 -17.29
C CYS A 152 -4.22 -5.75 -17.09
N ASP A 153 -4.36 -7.04 -16.78
CA ASP A 153 -5.63 -7.61 -16.33
C ASP A 153 -5.85 -7.31 -14.84
N MET A 154 -6.74 -6.35 -14.56
CA MET A 154 -7.06 -5.94 -13.19
C MET A 154 -7.57 -7.09 -12.30
N ASN A 155 -8.26 -8.08 -12.87
CA ASN A 155 -8.76 -9.22 -12.08
C ASN A 155 -7.60 -10.16 -11.72
N GLU A 156 -6.71 -10.42 -12.67
CA GLU A 156 -5.50 -11.22 -12.44
C GLU A 156 -4.62 -10.59 -11.35
N ILE A 157 -4.34 -9.28 -11.47
CA ILE A 157 -3.54 -8.54 -10.47
C ILE A 157 -4.20 -8.61 -9.10
N ARG A 158 -5.52 -8.43 -9.05
CA ARG A 158 -6.26 -8.53 -7.79
C ARG A 158 -6.09 -9.92 -7.15
N VAL A 159 -6.19 -10.99 -7.92
CA VAL A 159 -6.01 -12.36 -7.41
C VAL A 159 -4.58 -12.57 -6.91
N LEU A 160 -3.56 -12.06 -7.60
CA LEU A 160 -2.17 -12.11 -7.13
C LEU A 160 -1.97 -11.39 -5.79
N VAL A 161 -2.58 -10.21 -5.62
CA VAL A 161 -2.49 -9.45 -4.37
C VAL A 161 -3.29 -10.12 -3.23
N GLU A 162 -4.45 -10.70 -3.53
CA GLU A 162 -5.22 -11.52 -2.58
C GLU A 162 -4.38 -12.71 -2.08
N ARG A 163 -3.71 -13.44 -3.00
CA ARG A 163 -2.79 -14.54 -2.65
C ARG A 163 -1.61 -14.09 -1.79
N LEU A 164 -1.02 -12.92 -2.08
CA LEU A 164 0.05 -12.37 -1.24
C LEU A 164 -0.45 -12.02 0.17
N ALA A 165 -1.62 -11.40 0.28
CA ALA A 165 -2.21 -11.08 1.58
C ALA A 165 -2.45 -12.36 2.41
N ASP A 166 -2.99 -13.41 1.79
CA ASP A 166 -3.22 -14.71 2.43
C ASP A 166 -1.92 -15.39 2.86
N LEU A 167 -0.85 -15.28 2.07
CA LEU A 167 0.49 -15.76 2.44
C LEU A 167 1.04 -15.00 3.65
N LEU A 168 0.91 -13.67 3.66
CA LEU A 168 1.43 -12.81 4.73
C LEU A 168 0.68 -13.01 6.06
N LEU A 169 -0.56 -13.49 6.05
CA LEU A 169 -1.29 -13.92 7.25
C LEU A 169 -0.74 -15.21 7.87
N GLN A 170 -0.13 -16.08 7.05
CA GLN A 170 0.41 -17.37 7.48
C GLN A 170 1.85 -17.27 8.02
N VAL A 171 2.50 -16.12 7.82
CA VAL A 171 3.86 -15.84 8.28
C VAL A 171 3.85 -14.69 9.30
N PRO A 172 4.99 -14.28 9.89
CA PRO A 172 5.11 -13.07 10.71
C PRO A 172 4.89 -11.74 9.96
N GLY A 173 3.92 -11.69 9.03
CA GLY A 173 3.66 -10.59 8.11
C GLY A 173 2.29 -9.89 8.31
N ARG A 174 1.66 -10.00 9.49
CA ARG A 174 0.27 -9.56 9.70
C ARG A 174 -0.02 -8.10 9.35
N ARG A 175 0.86 -7.17 9.75
CA ARG A 175 0.76 -5.74 9.41
C ARG A 175 0.65 -5.51 7.90
N TYR A 176 1.45 -6.25 7.16
CA TYR A 176 1.54 -6.19 5.71
C TYR A 176 0.30 -6.78 5.03
N ALA A 177 -0.18 -7.93 5.51
CA ALA A 177 -1.44 -8.51 5.05
C ALA A 177 -2.62 -7.57 5.24
N LEU A 178 -2.72 -6.94 6.42
CA LEU A 178 -3.77 -5.99 6.76
C LEU A 178 -3.75 -4.76 5.84
N THR A 179 -2.55 -4.26 5.53
CA THR A 179 -2.36 -3.16 4.56
C THR A 179 -2.95 -3.53 3.19
N LEU A 180 -2.62 -4.71 2.67
CA LEU A 180 -3.12 -5.17 1.36
C LEU A 180 -4.64 -5.41 1.37
N GLN A 181 -5.19 -5.96 2.45
CA GLN A 181 -6.63 -6.20 2.58
C GLN A 181 -7.43 -4.89 2.58
N LEU A 182 -6.96 -3.86 3.29
CA LEU A 182 -7.58 -2.53 3.27
C LEU A 182 -7.56 -1.91 1.87
N MET A 183 -6.43 -2.02 1.18
CA MET A 183 -6.31 -1.58 -0.22
C MET A 183 -7.24 -2.34 -1.16
N LEU A 184 -7.32 -3.68 -1.04
CA LEU A 184 -8.20 -4.52 -1.84
C LEU A 184 -9.68 -4.20 -1.61
N LYS A 185 -10.08 -3.95 -0.35
CA LYS A 185 -11.46 -3.55 0.01
C LYS A 185 -11.84 -2.25 -0.69
N ARG A 186 -10.95 -1.26 -0.68
CA ARG A 186 -11.13 0.00 -1.41
C ARG A 186 -11.21 -0.20 -2.93
N PHE A 187 -10.29 -0.99 -3.47
CA PHE A 187 -10.24 -1.31 -4.89
C PHE A 187 -11.56 -1.92 -5.40
N LYS A 188 -12.19 -2.80 -4.62
CA LYS A 188 -13.52 -3.39 -4.92
C LYS A 188 -14.66 -2.35 -4.93
N LYS A 189 -14.71 -1.45 -3.93
CA LYS A 189 -15.78 -0.44 -3.80
C LYS A 189 -15.86 0.47 -5.03
N ARG A 190 -14.72 0.87 -5.60
CA ARG A 190 -14.69 1.73 -6.79
C ARG A 190 -15.14 1.05 -8.07
N LYS A 191 -14.85 -0.25 -8.26
CA LYS A 191 -15.37 -1.00 -9.41
C LYS A 191 -16.91 -0.99 -9.40
N ALA A 192 -17.52 -1.17 -8.23
CA ALA A 192 -18.98 -1.08 -8.08
C ALA A 192 -19.54 0.32 -8.41
N SER A 193 -18.86 1.40 -8.00
CA SER A 193 -19.30 2.76 -8.31
C SER A 193 -19.06 3.16 -9.78
N SER A 194 -18.01 2.64 -10.42
CA SER A 194 -17.67 2.93 -11.82
C SER A 194 -18.60 2.21 -12.81
N VAL A 195 -19.06 1.00 -12.47
CA VAL A 195 -20.04 0.26 -13.29
C VAL A 195 -21.46 0.86 -13.18
N SER A 196 -21.76 1.59 -12.10
CA SER A 196 -23.08 2.21 -11.86
C SER A 196 -23.31 3.50 -12.66
N ARG A 197 -22.30 4.06 -13.33
CA ARG A 197 -22.44 5.28 -14.15
C ARG A 197 -22.62 4.94 -15.62
N SER A 198 -23.77 4.36 -15.98
CA SER A 198 -24.27 4.39 -17.36
C SER A 198 -25.34 5.48 -17.47
N PRO A 199 -25.04 6.66 -18.06
CA PRO A 199 -26.07 7.63 -18.39
C PRO A 199 -26.75 7.21 -19.69
N LYS A 200 -27.76 6.33 -19.63
CA LYS A 200 -28.79 6.32 -20.68
C LYS A 200 -29.76 7.48 -20.39
N ALA A 201 -29.30 8.69 -20.64
CA ALA A 201 -30.18 9.83 -20.81
C ALA A 201 -30.66 9.83 -22.27
N THR A 202 -31.79 9.19 -22.54
CA THR A 202 -32.62 9.57 -23.69
C THR A 202 -33.24 10.92 -23.35
N ARG A 203 -32.54 11.98 -23.72
CA ARG A 203 -33.04 13.35 -23.68
C ARG A 203 -33.95 13.53 -24.88
N ASP A 204 -35.26 13.41 -24.67
CA ASP A 204 -36.24 13.90 -25.62
C ASP A 204 -36.16 15.44 -25.66
N SER A 205 -35.69 15.94 -26.79
CA SER A 205 -35.84 17.32 -27.19
C SER A 205 -37.28 17.54 -27.63
N SER A 206 -38.02 18.36 -26.91
CA SER A 206 -39.22 18.99 -27.47
C SER A 206 -39.29 20.46 -27.05
N HIS A 207 -39.30 21.26 -28.12
CA HIS A 207 -39.44 22.71 -28.16
C HIS A 207 -40.69 23.20 -27.41
N HIS A 208 -40.57 24.34 -26.72
CA HIS A 208 -41.46 25.49 -26.95
C HIS A 208 -40.83 26.81 -26.45
N GLN A 209 -40.91 27.82 -27.31
CA GLN A 209 -40.57 29.23 -27.10
C GLN A 209 -41.75 30.03 -26.51
N VAL A 210 -41.48 31.32 -26.22
CA VAL A 210 -42.36 32.51 -26.05
C VAL A 210 -42.45 32.93 -24.56
N ILE A 211 -41.75 33.96 -24.02
CA ILE A 211 -41.66 35.44 -24.23
C ILE A 211 -42.19 36.19 -22.97
N TYR A 212 -41.31 37.05 -22.43
CA TYR A 212 -41.46 38.24 -21.57
C TYR A 212 -42.31 38.23 -20.27
N SER A 213 -41.68 38.66 -19.16
CA SER A 213 -42.02 39.91 -18.47
C SER A 213 -40.94 40.34 -17.45
N SER A 214 -40.75 41.65 -17.39
CA SER A 214 -39.90 42.44 -16.49
C SER A 214 -40.59 42.68 -15.15
N GLU A 215 -39.88 42.62 -14.02
CA GLU A 215 -39.83 43.68 -12.99
C GLU A 215 -39.00 43.27 -11.74
N SER A 216 -37.99 44.10 -11.46
CA SER A 216 -37.62 44.73 -10.19
C SER A 216 -38.05 44.12 -8.84
N GLN A 217 -37.10 43.80 -7.96
CA GLN A 217 -36.89 44.50 -6.67
C GLN A 217 -35.77 43.92 -5.79
N MET A 218 -35.18 44.83 -5.00
CA MET A 218 -34.11 44.71 -4.01
C MET A 218 -34.40 43.73 -2.86
N SER A 219 -33.34 43.25 -2.19
CA SER A 219 -33.11 43.39 -0.72
C SER A 219 -32.26 42.26 -0.11
N GLN A 220 -31.23 42.66 0.67
CA GLN A 220 -30.61 42.00 1.84
C GLN A 220 -29.93 40.63 1.62
N GLY A 221 -28.66 40.39 1.97
CA GLY A 221 -27.90 40.92 3.10
C GLY A 221 -27.99 39.96 4.29
N MET A 222 -27.28 38.83 4.27
CA MET A 222 -26.98 38.04 5.47
C MET A 222 -25.67 37.24 5.31
N SER A 223 -24.72 37.60 6.15
CA SER A 223 -23.45 36.95 6.46
C SER A 223 -23.66 35.54 7.04
N GLN A 224 -22.98 34.54 6.50
CA GLN A 224 -22.78 33.25 7.16
C GLN A 224 -21.30 33.07 7.49
N GLN A 225 -21.00 33.01 8.78
CA GLN A 225 -19.70 32.62 9.30
C GLN A 225 -19.52 31.09 9.24
N PRO A 226 -18.30 30.58 8.99
CA PRO A 226 -17.99 29.16 9.07
C PRO A 226 -17.84 28.71 10.54
N ILE A 227 -18.56 27.65 10.89
CA ILE A 227 -18.49 26.97 12.19
C ILE A 227 -17.27 26.03 12.17
N SER A 228 -16.26 26.34 12.99
CA SER A 228 -15.15 25.44 13.32
C SER A 228 -15.41 24.79 14.68
N PRO A 229 -15.33 23.45 14.83
CA PRO A 229 -15.29 22.82 16.14
C PRO A 229 -13.86 22.76 16.68
N VAL A 230 -13.63 23.44 17.80
CA VAL A 230 -12.43 23.35 18.65
C VAL A 230 -12.65 22.20 19.65
N TYR A 231 -11.74 21.23 19.70
CA TYR A 231 -11.73 20.21 20.75
C TYR A 231 -10.84 20.66 21.91
N ASP A 232 -11.48 20.84 23.06
CA ASP A 232 -10.85 21.10 24.36
C ASP A 232 -10.14 19.85 24.88
N THR A 233 -8.86 19.99 25.22
CA THR A 233 -8.00 18.90 25.70
C THR A 233 -7.85 19.01 27.22
N HIS A 234 -8.58 18.19 27.97
CA HIS A 234 -8.46 18.12 29.43
C HIS A 234 -7.47 17.01 29.84
N PHE A 235 -6.30 17.41 30.33
CA PHE A 235 -5.38 16.57 31.10
C PHE A 235 -5.73 16.66 32.59
N PRO A 236 -5.73 15.53 33.34
CA PRO A 236 -5.46 15.57 34.77
C PRO A 236 -4.05 15.04 35.06
N GLY A 237 -3.29 15.88 35.75
CA GLY A 237 -1.96 15.58 36.27
C GLY A 237 -1.96 14.67 37.49
N HIS A 238 -0.77 14.10 37.71
CA HIS A 238 -0.30 13.28 38.81
C HIS A 238 -0.72 13.72 40.22
N GLN A 239 -0.95 12.73 41.10
CA GLN A 239 -0.41 12.70 42.47
C GLN A 239 -0.55 11.30 43.11
N ASP A 240 0.60 10.70 43.45
CA ASP A 240 0.84 9.79 44.59
C ASP A 240 1.25 10.71 45.80
N PRO A 241 1.31 10.30 47.11
CA PRO A 241 1.64 8.95 47.61
C PRO A 241 0.97 8.45 48.91
N SER A 242 1.13 7.14 49.15
CA SER A 242 1.32 6.46 50.46
C SER A 242 0.21 6.46 51.54
N ALA A 243 -0.29 5.27 51.90
CA ALA A 243 -0.08 4.61 53.22
C ALA A 243 -1.15 3.52 53.54
N SER A 244 -0.65 2.43 54.12
CA SER A 244 -1.30 1.55 55.11
C SER A 244 -2.32 0.46 54.68
N ARG A 245 -1.82 -0.78 54.76
CA ARG A 245 -2.33 -1.95 55.52
C ARG A 245 -3.85 -2.20 55.53
N HIS A 246 -4.27 -3.38 55.05
CA HIS A 246 -4.80 -4.46 55.91
C HIS A 246 -5.12 -5.72 55.08
N ALA A 247 -4.75 -6.87 55.65
CA ALA A 247 -5.06 -8.20 55.17
C ALA A 247 -6.56 -8.52 55.32
N HIS A 248 -7.13 -9.28 54.38
CA HIS A 248 -8.15 -10.30 54.65
C HIS A 248 -8.40 -11.19 53.41
N HIS A 249 -8.12 -12.49 53.55
CA HIS A 249 -8.63 -13.56 52.70
C HIS A 249 -10.15 -13.73 52.89
N PRO A 250 -10.87 -14.18 51.84
CA PRO A 250 -11.68 -15.41 52.01
C PRO A 250 -11.67 -16.26 50.69
N PRO A 251 -12.41 -17.38 50.56
CA PRO A 251 -11.83 -18.70 50.40
C PRO A 251 -11.91 -19.24 48.97
N GLN A 252 -11.04 -20.22 48.70
CA GLN A 252 -11.05 -21.09 47.53
C GLN A 252 -12.40 -21.82 47.38
N GLN A 253 -13.00 -21.71 46.19
CA GLN A 253 -13.91 -22.73 45.67
C GLN A 253 -13.27 -23.38 44.44
N HIS A 254 -13.11 -24.69 44.52
CA HIS A 254 -12.73 -25.57 43.42
C HIS A 254 -13.82 -25.57 42.35
N GLY A 255 -13.54 -24.92 41.22
CA GLY A 255 -14.25 -25.09 39.96
C GLY A 255 -13.40 -25.94 39.01
N GLN A 256 -13.96 -27.06 38.56
CA GLN A 256 -13.37 -28.04 37.64
C GLN A 256 -12.85 -27.39 36.34
N PRO A 257 -11.70 -27.81 35.78
CA PRO A 257 -11.34 -27.46 34.42
C PRO A 257 -12.16 -28.35 33.47
N HIS A 258 -13.26 -27.82 32.94
CA HIS A 258 -13.85 -28.36 31.73
C HIS A 258 -12.87 -28.14 30.58
N ALA A 259 -12.21 -29.21 30.16
CA ALA A 259 -11.44 -29.29 28.93
C ALA A 259 -12.41 -29.14 27.74
N GLY A 260 -12.66 -27.90 27.34
CA GLY A 260 -13.21 -27.59 26.03
C GLY A 260 -12.15 -27.85 24.97
N PRO A 261 -12.50 -28.42 23.80
CA PRO A 261 -11.56 -28.67 22.73
C PRO A 261 -10.95 -27.33 22.24
N PRO A 262 -9.65 -27.32 21.88
CA PRO A 262 -8.98 -26.09 21.45
C PRO A 262 -9.64 -25.55 20.18
N ALA A 263 -10.13 -24.32 20.26
CA ALA A 263 -10.69 -23.58 19.14
C ALA A 263 -9.59 -23.19 18.14
N HIS A 264 -9.17 -24.13 17.29
CA HIS A 264 -8.23 -23.89 16.19
C HIS A 264 -8.85 -23.19 14.96
N GLY A 265 -10.01 -22.52 15.10
CA GLY A 265 -10.70 -21.84 13.99
C GLY A 265 -10.69 -20.30 14.02
N GLN A 266 -10.07 -19.67 15.02
CA GLN A 266 -10.34 -18.26 15.36
C GLN A 266 -9.43 -17.14 14.77
N PRO A 267 -8.32 -17.37 14.03
CA PRO A 267 -7.54 -16.23 13.56
C PRO A 267 -8.30 -15.38 12.53
N TYR A 268 -8.93 -16.00 11.53
CA TYR A 268 -9.45 -15.28 10.35
C TYR A 268 -10.61 -14.30 10.66
N ASN A 269 -11.55 -14.69 11.53
CA ASN A 269 -12.70 -13.84 11.89
C ASN A 269 -12.30 -12.58 12.66
N GLN A 270 -11.30 -12.69 13.55
CA GLN A 270 -10.79 -11.53 14.29
C GLN A 270 -10.07 -10.54 13.36
N TYR A 271 -9.40 -11.03 12.31
CA TYR A 271 -8.74 -10.17 11.31
C TYR A 271 -9.72 -9.43 10.41
N GLN A 272 -10.78 -10.10 9.93
CA GLN A 272 -11.83 -9.42 9.16
C GLN A 272 -12.50 -8.31 9.98
N ALA A 273 -12.77 -8.57 11.26
CA ALA A 273 -13.29 -7.56 12.17
C ALA A 273 -12.35 -6.35 12.31
N ASN A 274 -11.03 -6.57 12.30
CA ASN A 274 -10.04 -5.50 12.38
C ASN A 274 -9.97 -4.67 11.07
N VAL A 275 -9.97 -5.32 9.90
CA VAL A 275 -10.07 -4.64 8.60
C VAL A 275 -11.33 -3.77 8.55
N ASP A 276 -12.47 -4.29 8.97
CA ASP A 276 -13.73 -3.57 8.98
C ASP A 276 -13.72 -2.40 9.97
N HIS A 277 -13.13 -2.60 11.15
CA HIS A 277 -13.02 -1.56 12.16
C HIS A 277 -12.15 -0.38 11.69
N ILE A 278 -10.93 -0.66 11.18
CA ILE A 278 -10.04 0.37 10.63
C ILE A 278 -10.73 1.07 9.46
N TRP A 279 -11.34 0.31 8.55
CA TRP A 279 -11.99 0.86 7.37
C TRP A 279 -13.14 1.80 7.71
N ARG A 280 -13.97 1.49 8.73
CA ARG A 280 -15.06 2.37 9.18
C ARG A 280 -14.57 3.77 9.55
N GLY A 281 -13.37 3.89 10.12
CA GLY A 281 -12.77 5.19 10.43
C GLY A 281 -12.50 6.07 9.21
N PHE A 282 -12.43 5.48 8.01
CA PHE A 282 -12.13 6.15 6.75
C PHE A 282 -13.30 6.11 5.74
N GLU A 283 -14.46 5.56 6.11
CA GLU A 283 -15.58 5.38 5.17
C GLU A 283 -16.18 6.70 4.68
N THR A 284 -16.17 7.73 5.54
CA THR A 284 -16.68 9.08 5.27
C THR A 284 -15.59 10.06 4.82
N THR A 285 -14.32 9.67 4.90
CA THR A 285 -13.18 10.51 4.52
C THR A 285 -13.14 10.69 3.00
N SER A 286 -12.99 11.93 2.55
CA SER A 286 -12.82 12.24 1.14
C SER A 286 -11.53 11.60 0.59
N ASN A 287 -11.50 11.26 -0.70
CA ASN A 287 -10.36 10.55 -1.28
C ASN A 287 -9.03 11.32 -1.16
N GLU A 288 -9.08 12.65 -1.20
CA GLU A 288 -7.93 13.54 -1.11
C GLU A 288 -7.33 13.59 0.31
N GLN A 289 -8.13 13.27 1.33
CA GLN A 289 -7.73 13.27 2.74
C GLN A 289 -7.26 11.90 3.22
N LEU A 290 -7.27 10.87 2.37
CA LEU A 290 -6.83 9.55 2.75
C LEU A 290 -5.30 9.48 2.84
N PRO A 291 -4.75 8.79 3.85
CA PRO A 291 -3.30 8.61 3.96
C PRO A 291 -2.78 7.78 2.79
N VAL A 292 -1.54 8.02 2.36
CA VAL A 292 -0.94 7.41 1.15
C VAL A 292 -1.03 5.88 1.14
N TRP A 293 -0.81 5.22 2.27
CA TRP A 293 -0.90 3.76 2.39
C TRP A 293 -2.30 3.21 2.06
N LEU A 294 -3.36 4.00 2.30
CA LEU A 294 -4.74 3.66 2.00
C LEU A 294 -5.23 4.28 0.68
N SER A 295 -4.68 5.42 0.31
CA SER A 295 -5.00 6.14 -0.91
C SER A 295 -4.44 5.41 -2.11
N ASP A 296 -5.27 5.28 -3.12
CA ASP A 296 -4.92 4.75 -4.43
C ASP A 296 -4.81 5.85 -5.48
N GLN A 297 -4.95 7.13 -5.10
CA GLN A 297 -4.89 8.27 -6.00
C GLN A 297 -3.47 8.64 -6.40
N THR A 298 -2.48 8.41 -5.54
CA THR A 298 -1.10 8.81 -5.84
C THR A 298 -0.21 7.60 -5.99
N LEU A 299 0.87 7.72 -6.75
CA LEU A 299 1.97 6.76 -6.77
C LEU A 299 2.93 6.95 -5.58
N GLY A 300 2.48 7.59 -4.50
CA GLY A 300 3.26 7.86 -3.29
C GLY A 300 3.80 9.28 -3.19
N GLY A 301 3.98 9.98 -4.32
CA GLY A 301 4.37 11.39 -4.39
C GLY A 301 5.55 11.73 -3.47
N ASN A 302 5.46 12.88 -2.78
CA ASN A 302 6.47 13.32 -1.81
C ASN A 302 6.62 12.35 -0.62
N SER A 303 5.54 11.67 -0.22
CA SER A 303 5.61 10.71 0.89
C SER A 303 6.51 9.53 0.56
N PHE A 304 6.54 9.06 -0.69
CA PHE A 304 7.47 8.03 -1.13
C PHE A 304 8.91 8.54 -1.17
N SER A 305 9.15 9.76 -1.65
CA SER A 305 10.50 10.35 -1.66
C SER A 305 11.08 10.51 -0.24
N GLN A 306 10.23 10.82 0.76
CA GLN A 306 10.65 11.05 2.14
C GLN A 306 10.72 9.77 2.98
N ASN A 307 9.71 8.90 2.87
CA ASN A 307 9.56 7.73 3.74
C ASN A 307 9.81 6.39 3.03
N GLY A 308 10.12 6.41 1.73
CA GLY A 308 10.35 5.21 0.93
C GLY A 308 9.16 4.24 1.01
N ILE A 309 9.47 2.96 1.21
CA ILE A 309 8.48 1.88 1.29
C ILE A 309 7.46 2.11 2.42
N ASP A 310 7.87 2.73 3.54
CA ASP A 310 7.00 2.90 4.70
C ASP A 310 5.80 3.81 4.42
N ALA A 311 5.89 4.67 3.40
CA ALA A 311 4.76 5.48 2.92
C ALA A 311 3.55 4.64 2.48
N PHE A 312 3.77 3.39 2.10
CA PHE A 312 2.76 2.46 1.62
C PHE A 312 2.26 1.48 2.67
N LEU A 313 2.76 1.56 3.90
CA LEU A 313 2.47 0.59 4.95
C LEU A 313 1.54 1.19 6.00
N LEU A 314 0.59 0.38 6.48
CA LEU A 314 -0.24 0.75 7.62
C LEU A 314 0.64 1.15 8.82
N PRO A 315 0.46 2.31 9.47
CA PRO A 315 1.22 2.68 10.66
C PRO A 315 1.03 1.69 11.81
N THR A 316 2.03 1.56 12.68
CA THR A 316 1.99 0.61 13.80
C THR A 316 0.88 0.90 14.81
N ASP A 317 0.43 2.16 14.89
CA ASP A 317 -0.58 2.61 15.85
C ASP A 317 -1.98 2.04 15.58
N PHE A 318 -2.21 1.53 14.37
CA PHE A 318 -3.45 0.84 13.99
C PHE A 318 -3.43 -0.65 14.33
N LEU A 319 -2.30 -1.18 14.83
CA LEU A 319 -2.21 -2.56 15.26
C LEU A 319 -2.63 -2.67 16.73
N PRO A 320 -3.30 -3.78 17.12
CA PRO A 320 -3.55 -4.04 18.53
C PRO A 320 -2.21 -4.07 19.28
N PRO A 321 -2.18 -3.58 20.54
CA PRO A 321 -0.95 -3.54 21.32
C PRO A 321 -0.34 -4.94 21.36
N SER A 322 0.94 -5.03 20.99
CA SER A 322 1.68 -6.29 21.06
C SER A 322 1.63 -6.79 22.49
N THR A 323 1.16 -8.02 22.70
CA THR A 323 1.26 -8.69 23.99
C THR A 323 2.74 -8.74 24.35
N GLN A 324 3.15 -7.97 25.37
CA GLN A 324 4.51 -8.02 25.89
C GLN A 324 4.74 -9.44 26.41
N ILE A 325 5.54 -10.22 25.68
CA ILE A 325 6.04 -11.50 26.15
C ILE A 325 7.23 -11.13 27.04
N TRP A 326 7.04 -11.24 28.36
CA TRP A 326 8.08 -11.08 29.38
C TRP A 326 8.96 -12.33 29.46
#